data_AF-A0ABD4VP34-F1
#
_entry.id   AF-A0ABD4VP34-F1
#
_cell.length_a   1.000
_cell.length_b   1.000
_cell.length_c   1.000
_cell.angle_alpha   90.00
_cell.angle_beta   90.00
_cell.angle_gamma   90.00
#
_symmetry.space_group_name_H-M   'P 1'
#
loop_
_entity.id
_entity.type
_entity.pdbx_description
1 polymer ?
#
loop_
_entity_poly.entity_id
_entity_poly.type
_entity_poly.pdbx_seq_one_letter_code
_entity_poly.pdbx_strand_id
1 'polypeptide(L)'
;MATDFKNKMREVMRRAWQLVKVYGFSMAEAMKQSWKVLKLKEALKKGVVKFYYQKLNGEIRTAWGTLKESLIPKTKGAERKKNESLITYYDNEKQAYRSFKVANLIKVG
;
A
#
# COMPACT_ATOMS: atom_id res chain seq x y z
N MET A 1 2.27 -6.63 -23.36
CA MET A 1 0.97 -6.75 -22.66
C MET A 1 0.88 -8.03 -21.79
N ALA A 2 1.22 -9.22 -22.28
CA ALA A 2 1.17 -10.46 -21.46
C ALA A 2 2.18 -10.49 -20.29
N THR A 3 3.36 -9.89 -20.48
CA THR A 3 4.45 -9.86 -19.49
C THR A 3 4.12 -9.03 -18.26
N ASP A 4 3.45 -7.87 -18.44
CA ASP A 4 2.98 -7.01 -17.35
C ASP A 4 1.98 -7.71 -16.44
N PHE A 5 1.01 -8.40 -17.03
CA PHE A 5 0.00 -9.13 -16.25
C PHE A 5 0.64 -10.26 -15.43
N LYS A 6 1.56 -11.03 -16.04
CA LYS A 6 2.30 -12.09 -15.35
C LYS A 6 3.15 -11.54 -14.20
N ASN A 7 3.78 -10.39 -14.38
CA ASN A 7 4.56 -9.72 -13.34
C ASN A 7 3.68 -9.21 -12.20
N LYS A 8 2.54 -8.57 -12.50
CA LYS A 8 1.56 -8.14 -11.49
C LYS A 8 1.01 -9.32 -10.69
N MET A 9 0.66 -10.41 -11.37
CA MET A 9 0.21 -11.64 -10.71
C MET A 9 1.27 -12.23 -9.80
N ARG A 10 2.54 -12.27 -10.22
CA ARG A 10 3.64 -12.75 -9.38
C ARG A 10 3.80 -11.90 -8.11
N GLU A 11 3.68 -10.57 -8.23
CA GLU A 11 3.74 -9.66 -7.08
C GLU A 11 2.54 -9.84 -6.13
N VAL A 12 1.33 -9.98 -6.67
CA VAL A 12 0.10 -10.25 -5.91
C VAL A 12 0.21 -11.57 -5.16
N MET A 13 0.66 -12.64 -5.82
CA MET A 13 0.80 -13.97 -5.21
C MET A 13 1.84 -13.98 -4.09
N ARG A 14 3.00 -13.33 -4.30
CA ARG A 14 4.03 -13.19 -3.26
C ARG A 14 3.50 -12.47 -2.02
N ARG A 15 2.73 -11.38 -2.22
CA ARG A 15 2.10 -10.65 -1.11
C ARG A 15 0.99 -11.45 -0.45
N ALA A 16 0.16 -12.14 -1.22
CA ALA A 16 -0.91 -12.96 -0.68
C ALA A 16 -0.33 -14.06 0.21
N TRP A 17 0.74 -14.72 -0.24
CA TRP A 17 1.43 -15.73 0.57
C TRP A 17 2.00 -15.17 1.87
N GLN A 18 2.56 -13.96 1.83
CA GLN A 18 3.03 -13.28 3.02
C GLN A 18 1.88 -12.97 3.99
N LEU A 19 0.72 -12.53 3.48
CA LEU A 19 -0.47 -12.27 4.29
C LEU A 19 -0.99 -13.54 4.97
N VAL A 20 -1.01 -14.67 4.25
CA VAL A 20 -1.36 -15.97 4.81
C VAL A 20 -0.40 -16.35 5.94
N LYS A 21 0.92 -16.30 5.70
CA LYS A 21 1.92 -16.72 6.69
C LYS A 21 1.99 -15.83 7.94
N VAL A 22 1.88 -14.52 7.78
CA VAL A 22 2.16 -13.55 8.86
C VAL A 22 0.89 -13.14 9.60
N TYR A 23 -0.22 -13.02 8.88
CA TYR A 23 -1.48 -12.50 9.42
C TYR A 23 -2.58 -13.55 9.52
N GLY A 24 -2.35 -14.79 9.06
CA GLY A 24 -3.31 -15.89 9.17
C GLY A 24 -4.52 -15.77 8.23
N PHE A 25 -4.42 -14.98 7.16
CA PHE A 25 -5.52 -14.80 6.21
C PHE A 25 -5.77 -16.08 5.41
N SER A 26 -7.00 -16.34 4.99
CA SER A 26 -7.23 -17.34 3.95
C SER A 26 -6.61 -16.87 2.62
N MET A 27 -6.26 -17.80 1.74
CA MET A 27 -5.67 -17.46 0.43
C MET A 27 -6.59 -16.54 -0.40
N ALA A 28 -7.90 -16.75 -0.34
CA ALA A 28 -8.88 -15.94 -1.06
C ALA A 28 -8.90 -14.48 -0.54
N GLU A 29 -8.90 -14.28 0.77
CA GLU A 29 -8.85 -12.96 1.39
C GLU A 29 -7.51 -12.26 1.14
N ALA A 30 -6.42 -13.01 1.26
CA ALA A 30 -5.07 -12.53 1.00
C ALA A 30 -4.89 -12.06 -0.46
N MET A 31 -5.49 -12.77 -1.43
CA MET A 31 -5.51 -12.34 -2.83
C MET A 31 -6.32 -11.06 -3.01
N LYS A 32 -7.55 -10.98 -2.48
CA LYS A 32 -8.38 -9.76 -2.54
C LYS A 32 -7.64 -8.57 -1.96
N GLN A 33 -6.98 -8.76 -0.83
CA GLN A 33 -6.21 -7.72 -0.14
C GLN A 33 -5.00 -7.28 -0.97
N SER A 34 -4.25 -8.23 -1.51
CA SER A 34 -3.07 -7.95 -2.33
C SER A 34 -3.41 -7.15 -3.60
N TRP A 35 -4.57 -7.42 -4.21
CA TRP A 35 -5.09 -6.64 -5.33
C TRP A 35 -5.45 -5.20 -4.93
N LYS A 36 -6.10 -4.99 -3.78
CA LYS A 36 -6.38 -3.64 -3.26
C LYS A 36 -5.08 -2.85 -3.05
N VAL A 37 -4.06 -3.51 -2.48
CA VAL A 37 -2.74 -2.90 -2.25
C VAL A 37 -2.07 -2.51 -3.57
N LEU A 38 -2.14 -3.37 -4.58
CA LEU A 38 -1.60 -3.08 -5.91
C LEU A 38 -2.28 -1.85 -6.53
N LYS A 39 -3.62 -1.82 -6.50
CA LYS A 39 -4.40 -0.66 -6.98
C LYS A 39 -4.03 0.62 -6.25
N LEU A 40 -3.89 0.57 -4.91
CA LEU A 40 -3.47 1.73 -4.13
C LEU A 40 -2.09 2.22 -4.54
N LYS A 41 -1.11 1.33 -4.70
CA LYS A 41 0.25 1.70 -5.12
C LYS A 41 0.28 2.35 -6.50
N GLU A 42 -0.48 1.81 -7.45
CA GLU A 42 -0.60 2.42 -8.78
C GLU A 42 -1.26 3.80 -8.70
N ALA A 43 -2.31 3.95 -7.90
CA ALA A 43 -3.01 5.23 -7.74
C ALA A 43 -2.11 6.28 -7.05
N LEU A 44 -1.39 5.92 -6.00
CA LEU A 44 -0.46 6.81 -5.29
C LEU A 44 0.66 7.33 -6.19
N LYS A 45 1.15 6.51 -7.14
CA LYS A 45 2.15 6.94 -8.13
C LYS A 45 1.58 7.92 -9.14
N LYS A 46 0.29 7.79 -9.48
CA LYS A 46 -0.39 8.68 -10.45
C LYS A 46 -0.69 10.05 -9.84
N GLY A 47 -1.07 10.11 -8.56
CA GLY A 47 -1.45 11.36 -7.92
C GLY A 47 -1.78 11.25 -6.44
N VAL A 48 -2.68 12.11 -5.97
CA VAL A 48 -3.18 12.11 -4.60
C VAL A 48 -4.42 11.22 -4.54
N VAL A 49 -4.46 10.30 -3.59
CA VAL A 49 -5.52 9.29 -3.46
C VAL A 49 -6.06 9.30 -2.05
N LYS A 50 -7.39 9.24 -1.92
CA LYS A 50 -8.08 9.00 -0.66
C LYS A 50 -8.10 7.50 -0.38
N PHE A 51 -7.72 7.08 0.81
CA PHE A 51 -7.88 5.69 1.22
C PHE A 51 -8.15 5.58 2.71
N TYR A 52 -8.62 4.41 3.11
CA TYR A 52 -9.03 4.12 4.47
C TYR A 52 -8.28 2.89 4.97
N TYR A 53 -7.71 2.99 6.15
CA TYR A 53 -7.04 1.87 6.81
C TYR A 53 -7.35 1.85 8.30
N GLN A 54 -7.29 0.65 8.89
CA GLN A 54 -7.50 0.47 10.32
C GLN A 54 -6.19 0.72 11.08
N LYS A 55 -6.25 1.52 12.15
CA LYS A 55 -5.16 1.64 13.12
C LYS A 55 -5.11 0.42 14.05
N LEU A 56 -4.02 0.31 14.83
CA LEU A 56 -3.88 -0.73 15.85
C LEU A 56 -4.94 -0.63 16.96
N ASN A 57 -5.43 0.58 17.25
CA ASN A 57 -6.52 0.81 18.20
C ASN A 57 -7.92 0.50 17.61
N GLY A 58 -7.99 -0.07 16.40
CA GLY A 58 -9.26 -0.43 15.75
C GLY A 58 -9.95 0.70 14.98
N GLU A 59 -9.49 1.95 15.13
CA GLU A 59 -10.09 3.13 14.50
C GLU A 59 -9.80 3.17 12.99
N ILE A 60 -10.82 3.51 12.20
CA ILE A 60 -10.68 3.72 10.76
C ILE A 60 -10.12 5.12 10.52
N ARG A 61 -8.93 5.18 9.93
CA ARG A 61 -8.31 6.44 9.51
C ARG A 61 -8.54 6.66 8.02
N THR A 62 -9.09 7.82 7.70
CA THR A 62 -9.07 8.40 6.36
C THR A 62 -7.73 9.08 6.14
N ALA A 63 -7.08 8.82 5.00
CA ALA A 63 -5.84 9.48 4.63
C ALA A 63 -5.86 9.91 3.15
N TRP A 64 -5.26 11.06 2.89
CA TRP A 64 -4.95 11.55 1.55
C TRP A 64 -3.46 11.44 1.30
N GLY A 65 -3.07 10.44 0.51
CA GLY A 65 -1.67 10.13 0.26
C GLY A 65 -1.23 10.33 -1.17
N THR A 66 0.05 10.59 -1.37
CA THR A 66 0.70 10.54 -2.69
C THR A 66 2.08 9.88 -2.61
N LEU A 67 2.51 9.32 -3.74
CA LEU A 67 3.88 8.86 -4.00
C LEU A 67 4.47 9.52 -5.25
N LYS A 68 3.81 10.58 -5.76
CA LYS A 68 4.27 11.30 -6.95
C LYS A 68 5.42 12.22 -6.57
N GLU A 69 6.60 12.00 -7.15
CA GLU A 69 7.81 12.81 -6.88
C GLU A 69 7.59 14.31 -7.10
N SER A 70 6.73 14.70 -8.03
CA SER A 70 6.40 16.12 -8.29
C SER A 70 5.68 16.82 -7.14
N LEU A 71 5.02 16.07 -6.24
CA LEU A 71 4.20 16.60 -5.15
C LEU A 71 4.84 16.40 -3.77
N ILE A 72 6.00 15.73 -3.71
CA ILE A 72 6.66 15.36 -2.47
C ILE A 72 7.95 16.18 -2.34
N PRO A 73 8.22 16.78 -1.17
CA PRO A 73 9.46 17.52 -0.95
C PRO A 73 10.67 16.60 -1.16
N LYS A 74 11.71 17.10 -1.84
CA LYS A 74 12.97 16.37 -2.09
C LYS A 74 13.60 15.97 -0.76
N THR A 75 13.41 14.72 -0.35
CA THR A 75 13.91 14.24 0.93
C THR A 75 15.25 13.55 0.71
N LYS A 76 16.32 14.06 1.33
CA LYS A 76 17.66 13.43 1.37
C LYS A 76 17.58 12.17 2.24
N GLY A 77 17.32 11.00 1.65
CA GLY A 77 17.29 9.75 2.42
C GLY A 77 16.52 8.62 1.76
N ALA A 78 16.82 8.31 0.50
CA ALA A 78 16.18 7.22 -0.25
C ALA A 78 16.82 5.84 0.01
N GLU A 79 17.38 5.60 1.20
CA GLU A 79 18.16 4.39 1.50
C GLU A 79 17.51 3.46 2.54
N ARG A 80 16.20 3.62 2.81
CA ARG A 80 15.49 2.67 3.67
C ARG A 80 14.95 1.51 2.85
N LYS A 81 15.41 0.30 3.22
CA LYS A 81 14.97 -0.98 2.65
C LYS A 81 13.44 -1.04 2.63
N LYS A 82 12.85 -1.17 1.43
CA LYS A 82 11.39 -1.25 1.26
C LYS A 82 10.87 -2.47 2.00
N ASN A 83 10.11 -2.25 3.08
CA ASN A 83 9.45 -3.34 3.78
C ASN A 83 8.18 -3.74 3.02
N GLU A 84 8.12 -4.98 2.52
CA GLU A 84 6.97 -5.47 1.73
C GLU A 84 5.66 -5.52 2.53
N SER A 85 5.76 -5.59 3.87
CA SER A 85 4.63 -5.61 4.80
C SER A 85 3.98 -4.25 5.03
N LEU A 86 4.67 -3.16 4.66
CA LEU A 86 4.25 -1.80 4.95
C LEU A 86 4.03 -1.03 3.64
N ILE A 87 3.02 -0.18 3.64
CA ILE A 87 2.81 0.83 2.61
C ILE A 87 3.25 2.14 3.20
N THR A 88 4.28 2.74 2.61
CA THR A 88 4.70 4.11 2.91
C THR A 88 4.03 5.04 1.93
N TYR A 89 3.52 6.16 2.41
CA TYR A 89 2.89 7.21 1.62
C TYR A 89 3.24 8.58 2.21
N TYR A 90 3.25 9.61 1.39
CA TYR A 90 3.32 10.98 1.88
C TYR A 90 1.90 11.48 2.16
N ASP A 91 1.62 11.85 3.39
CA ASP A 91 0.31 12.35 3.83
C ASP A 91 0.23 13.85 3.55
N ASN A 92 -0.65 14.27 2.64
CA ASN A 92 -0.75 15.67 2.25
C ASN A 92 -1.36 16.54 3.35
N GLU A 93 -2.26 15.99 4.17
CA GLU A 93 -2.91 16.74 5.26
C GLU A 93 -1.96 16.97 6.44
N LYS A 94 -1.06 16.00 6.69
CA LYS A 94 -0.08 16.09 7.76
C LYS A 94 1.31 16.53 7.29
N GLN A 95 1.49 16.70 5.98
CA GLN A 95 2.75 17.05 5.32
C GLN A 95 3.93 16.20 5.82
N ALA A 96 3.69 14.90 5.99
CA ALA A 96 4.66 13.98 6.57
C ALA A 96 4.56 12.58 5.97
N TYR A 97 5.69 11.87 5.90
CA TYR A 97 5.69 10.46 5.54
C TYR A 97 5.04 9.62 6.63
N ARG A 98 4.08 8.78 6.23
CA ARG A 98 3.42 7.82 7.10
C ARG A 98 3.47 6.44 6.49
N SER A 99 3.34 5.44 7.34
CA SER A 99 3.24 4.06 6.90
C SER A 99 2.19 3.28 7.66
N PHE A 100 1.63 2.28 7.01
CA PHE A 100 0.66 1.37 7.61
C PHE A 100 0.85 -0.05 7.07
N LYS A 101 0.35 -1.04 7.81
CA LYS A 101 0.42 -2.45 7.43
C LYS A 101 -0.49 -2.73 6.23
N VAL A 102 0.01 -3.49 5.26
CA VAL A 102 -0.78 -3.90 4.07
C VAL A 102 -2.08 -4.63 4.46
N ALA A 103 -2.06 -5.38 5.57
CA ALA A 103 -3.22 -6.09 6.10
C ALA A 103 -4.33 -5.15 6.57
N ASN A 104 -4.00 -3.92 6.96
CA ASN A 104 -4.94 -2.98 7.54
C ASN A 104 -5.65 -2.11 6.49
N LEU A 105 -5.35 -2.28 5.19
CA LEU A 105 -6.03 -1.54 4.13
C LEU A 105 -7.50 -1.97 4.05
N ILE A 106 -8.43 -1.03 4.21
CA ILE A 106 -9.86 -1.31 4.15
C ILE A 106 -10.36 -1.06 2.72
N LYS A 107 -10.19 0.18 2.26
CA LYS A 107 -10.75 0.66 0.99
C LYS A 107 -9.84 1.72 0.36
N VAL A 108 -9.76 1.67 -0.97
CA VAL A 108 -9.21 2.74 -1.81
C VAL A 108 -10.41 3.53 -2.34
N GLY A 109 -10.39 4.84 -2.13
CA GLY A 109 -11.44 5.76 -2.56
C GLY A 109 -11.35 6.12 -4.05
#